data_AF-B1B3R2-F1
#
_entry.id   AF-B1B3R2-F1
#
_cell.length_a   1.000
_cell.length_b   1.000
_cell.length_c   1.000
_cell.angle_alpha   90.00
_cell.angle_beta   90.00
_cell.angle_gamma   90.00
#
_symmetry.space_group_name_H-M   'P 1'
#
loop_
_entity.id
_entity.type
_entity.pdbx_description
1 polymer ?
#
loop_
_entity_poly.entity_id
_entity_poly.type
_entity_poly.pdbx_seq_one_letter_code
_entity_poly.pdbx_strand_id
1 'polypeptide(L)'
;GMVAPIDFVIAPGPTGMDPSQIAFFHALSIPTKINKGQIEITKEFRVATKGKKIGNSESALLQKLNLKPFAYGLEIKYVFAEGAILGPEVFNLNPSDLVGKFTQHTKTLASLALGINYPTAASIPHIIANSFKNIAAIAVDEDANLGGMFDDF
;
A
#
# COMPACT_ATOMS: atom_id res chain seq x y z
N GLY A 1 -13.91 -27.52 6.28
CA GLY A 1 -13.29 -26.20 6.45
C GLY A 1 -12.40 -25.88 5.28
N MET A 2 -12.64 -24.74 4.64
CA MET A 2 -11.78 -24.17 3.59
C MET A 2 -10.63 -23.39 4.24
N VAL A 3 -9.47 -23.32 3.59
CA VAL A 3 -8.36 -22.45 4.03
C VAL A 3 -8.65 -21.02 3.59
N ALA A 4 -8.56 -20.06 4.51
CA ALA A 4 -8.80 -18.66 4.17
C ALA A 4 -7.67 -18.09 3.29
N PRO A 5 -7.98 -17.50 2.12
CA PRO A 5 -6.98 -16.90 1.23
C PRO A 5 -6.50 -15.51 1.71
N ILE A 6 -7.36 -14.78 2.42
CA ILE A 6 -7.07 -13.46 3.00
C ILE A 6 -7.56 -13.39 4.44
N ASP A 7 -7.02 -12.45 5.21
CA ASP A 7 -7.55 -12.11 6.53
C ASP A 7 -8.91 -11.43 6.38
N PHE A 8 -9.90 -11.89 7.14
CA PHE A 8 -11.24 -11.28 7.14
C PHE A 8 -11.69 -10.96 8.56
N VAL A 9 -12.19 -9.74 8.71
CA VAL A 9 -12.58 -9.18 10.00
C VAL A 9 -13.98 -8.59 9.91
N ILE A 10 -14.82 -8.87 10.91
CA ILE A 10 -16.16 -8.30 11.01
C ILE A 10 -16.07 -6.98 11.78
N ALA A 11 -16.49 -5.89 11.13
CA ALA A 11 -16.57 -4.58 11.74
C ALA A 11 -17.69 -4.51 12.81
N PRO A 12 -17.54 -3.69 13.86
CA PRO A 12 -18.58 -3.48 14.85
C PRO A 12 -19.81 -2.82 14.20
N GLY A 13 -21.00 -3.27 14.61
CA GLY A 13 -22.26 -2.75 14.07
C GLY A 13 -23.48 -3.64 14.35
N PRO A 14 -24.67 -3.15 14.00
CA PRO A 14 -25.92 -3.89 14.14
C PRO A 14 -25.99 -5.02 13.10
N THR A 15 -26.27 -6.24 13.57
CA THR A 15 -26.34 -7.42 12.69
C THR A 15 -27.73 -7.66 12.10
N GLY A 16 -28.76 -6.97 12.59
CA GLY A 16 -30.16 -7.16 12.16
C GLY A 16 -30.78 -8.50 12.57
N MET A 17 -30.08 -9.30 13.37
CA MET A 17 -30.52 -10.64 13.80
C MET A 17 -31.36 -10.59 15.09
N ASP A 18 -32.34 -11.48 15.17
CA ASP A 18 -33.19 -11.68 16.34
C ASP A 18 -32.40 -12.12 17.59
N PRO A 19 -32.74 -11.60 18.78
CA PRO A 19 -32.02 -11.87 20.04
C PRO A 19 -32.07 -13.35 20.46
N SER A 20 -33.01 -14.14 19.94
CA SER A 20 -33.13 -15.58 20.21
C SER A 20 -31.91 -16.40 19.77
N GLN A 21 -31.11 -15.89 18.82
CA GLN A 21 -29.92 -16.58 18.30
C GLN A 21 -28.60 -16.15 18.98
N ILE A 22 -28.66 -15.38 20.07
CA ILE A 22 -27.46 -14.84 20.74
C ILE A 22 -26.50 -15.92 21.27
N ALA A 23 -27.01 -17.11 21.62
CA ALA A 23 -26.21 -18.23 22.09
C ALA A 23 -25.10 -18.65 21.09
N PHE A 24 -25.34 -18.46 19.79
CA PHE A 24 -24.36 -18.78 18.75
C PHE A 24 -23.15 -17.82 18.74
N PHE A 25 -23.40 -16.52 19.03
CA PHE A 25 -22.34 -15.52 19.13
C PHE A 25 -21.49 -15.69 20.40
N HIS A 26 -22.13 -16.10 21.51
CA HIS A 26 -21.43 -16.46 22.74
C HIS A 26 -20.56 -17.72 22.57
N ALA A 27 -21.05 -18.75 21.88
CA ALA A 27 -20.27 -19.97 21.60
C ALA A 27 -19.01 -19.69 20.77
N LEU A 28 -19.05 -18.69 19.90
CA LEU A 28 -17.92 -18.24 19.08
C LEU A 28 -17.03 -17.21 19.79
N SER A 29 -17.29 -16.89 21.06
CA SER A 29 -16.56 -15.88 21.84
C SER A 29 -16.54 -14.49 21.18
N ILE A 30 -17.61 -14.13 20.47
CA ILE A 30 -17.79 -12.82 19.86
C ILE A 30 -18.52 -11.91 20.87
N PRO A 31 -17.92 -10.79 21.31
CA PRO A 31 -18.54 -9.88 22.24
C PRO A 31 -19.68 -9.11 21.56
N THR A 32 -20.92 -9.48 21.88
CA THR A 32 -22.15 -8.88 21.36
C THR A 32 -23.03 -8.33 22.48
N LYS A 33 -23.78 -7.27 22.20
CA LYS A 33 -24.75 -6.67 23.11
C LYS A 33 -26.10 -6.54 22.40
N ILE A 34 -27.20 -6.76 23.13
CA ILE A 34 -28.55 -6.53 22.59
C ILE A 34 -28.85 -5.04 22.69
N ASN A 35 -29.14 -4.39 21.56
CA ASN A 35 -29.51 -2.99 21.48
C ASN A 35 -30.77 -2.84 20.62
N LYS A 36 -31.77 -2.12 21.13
CA LYS A 36 -33.07 -1.88 20.46
C LYS A 36 -33.74 -3.14 19.85
N GLY A 37 -33.61 -4.29 20.51
CA GLY A 37 -34.21 -5.56 20.05
C GLY A 37 -33.43 -6.30 18.95
N GLN A 38 -32.20 -5.88 18.65
CA GLN A 38 -31.29 -6.55 17.70
C GLN A 38 -29.94 -6.84 18.35
N ILE A 39 -29.20 -7.81 17.80
CA ILE A 39 -27.84 -8.13 18.24
C ILE A 39 -26.84 -7.16 17.58
N GLU A 40 -26.03 -6.48 18.39
CA GLU A 40 -24.99 -5.55 17.95
C GLU A 40 -23.59 -6.06 18.35
N ILE A 41 -22.65 -6.07 17.41
CA ILE A 41 -21.26 -6.47 17.66
C ILE A 41 -20.50 -5.30 18.29
N THR A 42 -20.00 -5.49 19.52
CA THR A 42 -19.33 -4.42 20.29
C THR A 42 -17.85 -4.27 19.96
N LYS A 43 -17.17 -5.38 19.61
CA LYS A 43 -15.75 -5.38 19.26
C LYS A 43 -15.54 -6.08 17.93
N GLU A 44 -14.60 -5.55 17.16
CA GLU A 44 -14.08 -6.17 15.96
C GLU A 44 -13.58 -7.60 16.26
N PHE A 45 -14.01 -8.57 15.44
CA PHE A 45 -13.65 -9.98 15.58
C PHE A 45 -13.07 -10.52 14.27
N ARG A 46 -11.86 -11.11 14.37
CA ARG A 46 -11.16 -11.73 13.24
C ARG A 46 -11.67 -13.15 13.05
N VAL A 47 -12.47 -13.35 12.01
CA VAL A 47 -13.11 -14.64 11.70
C VAL A 47 -12.14 -15.57 10.97
N ALA A 48 -11.33 -15.01 10.08
CA ALA A 48 -10.42 -15.77 9.25
C ALA A 48 -9.04 -15.12 9.23
N THR A 49 -8.02 -15.93 9.43
CA THR A 49 -6.61 -15.56 9.23
C THR A 49 -6.08 -16.35 8.03
N LYS A 50 -5.27 -15.70 7.20
CA LYS A 50 -4.66 -16.27 6.00
C LYS A 50 -3.97 -17.59 6.36
N GLY A 51 -4.32 -18.66 5.66
CA GLY A 51 -3.75 -19.98 5.87
C GLY A 51 -4.38 -20.79 7.02
N LYS A 52 -5.25 -20.20 7.85
CA LYS A 52 -6.00 -20.95 8.87
C LYS A 52 -7.27 -21.55 8.25
N LYS A 53 -7.62 -22.76 8.69
CA LYS A 53 -8.88 -23.40 8.32
C LYS A 53 -10.04 -22.66 8.99
N ILE A 54 -11.02 -22.27 8.19
CA ILE A 54 -12.27 -21.71 8.69
C ILE A 54 -13.09 -22.86 9.27
N GLY A 55 -13.51 -22.73 10.53
CA GLY A 55 -14.36 -23.70 11.19
C GLY A 55 -15.80 -23.63 10.66
N ASN A 56 -16.56 -24.70 10.88
CA ASN A 56 -17.93 -24.80 10.37
C ASN A 56 -18.85 -23.74 11.00
N SER A 57 -18.63 -23.41 12.28
CA SER A 57 -19.41 -22.42 13.02
C SER A 57 -19.15 -20.99 12.52
N GLU A 58 -17.89 -20.63 12.22
CA GLU A 58 -17.56 -19.32 11.64
C GLU A 58 -18.11 -19.16 10.22
N SER A 59 -18.07 -20.22 9.40
CA SER A 59 -18.64 -20.19 8.05
C SER A 59 -20.16 -20.04 8.08
N ALA A 60 -20.84 -20.71 9.01
CA ALA A 60 -22.29 -20.57 9.19
C ALA A 60 -22.66 -19.15 9.67
N LEU A 61 -21.82 -18.50 10.48
CA LEU A 61 -22.01 -17.11 10.87
C LEU A 61 -21.94 -16.16 9.66
N LEU A 62 -20.91 -16.31 8.83
CA LEU A 62 -20.74 -15.48 7.62
C LEU A 62 -21.92 -15.64 6.65
N GLN A 63 -22.43 -16.87 6.50
CA GLN A 63 -23.63 -17.16 5.71
C GLN A 63 -24.88 -16.48 6.29
N LYS A 64 -25.08 -16.52 7.62
CA LYS A 64 -26.22 -15.88 8.29
C LYS A 64 -26.18 -14.36 8.24
N LEU A 65 -24.98 -13.77 8.32
CA LEU A 65 -24.77 -12.33 8.15
C LEU A 65 -24.79 -11.88 6.67
N ASN A 66 -24.93 -12.83 5.73
CA ASN A 66 -24.85 -12.60 4.29
C ASN A 66 -23.56 -11.88 3.85
N LEU A 67 -22.48 -12.08 4.60
CA LEU A 67 -21.16 -11.52 4.31
C LEU A 67 -20.36 -12.55 3.50
N LYS A 68 -19.97 -12.15 2.28
CA LYS A 68 -19.13 -12.96 1.39
C LYS A 68 -17.72 -12.39 1.38
N PRO A 69 -16.80 -12.91 2.22
CA PRO A 69 -15.46 -12.33 2.37
C PRO A 69 -14.54 -12.61 1.19
N PHE A 70 -14.87 -13.59 0.35
CA PHE A 70 -14.01 -14.01 -0.76
C PHE A 70 -14.81 -13.95 -2.06
N ALA A 71 -14.21 -13.32 -3.07
CA ALA A 71 -14.64 -13.44 -4.45
C ALA A 71 -14.02 -14.71 -5.03
N TYR A 72 -14.86 -15.61 -5.54
CA TYR A 72 -14.38 -16.74 -6.32
C TYR A 72 -14.36 -16.32 -7.79
N GLY A 73 -13.18 -16.41 -8.39
CA GLY A 73 -12.95 -16.07 -9.79
C GLY A 73 -11.97 -17.06 -10.40
N LEU A 74 -11.84 -16.98 -11.73
CA LEU A 74 -10.88 -17.77 -12.46
C LEU A 74 -9.51 -17.09 -12.36
N GLU A 75 -8.54 -17.75 -11.71
CA GLU A 75 -7.18 -17.23 -11.63
C GLU A 75 -6.41 -17.65 -12.89
N ILE A 76 -6.11 -16.66 -13.74
CA ILE A 76 -5.33 -16.89 -14.96
C ILE A 76 -3.87 -17.04 -14.58
N LYS A 77 -3.31 -18.24 -14.75
CA LYS A 77 -1.90 -18.52 -14.43
C LYS A 77 -0.95 -18.07 -15.54
N TYR A 78 -1.31 -18.35 -16.79
CA TYR A 78 -0.48 -18.03 -17.94
C TYR A 78 -1.36 -17.66 -19.12
N VAL A 79 -0.92 -16.65 -19.88
CA VAL A 79 -1.52 -16.28 -21.16
C VAL A 79 -0.45 -16.48 -22.23
N PHE A 80 -0.78 -17.26 -23.27
CA PHE A 80 0.07 -17.37 -24.43
C PHE A 80 -0.37 -16.35 -25.48
N ALA A 81 0.51 -15.41 -25.82
CA ALA A 81 0.26 -14.39 -26.83
C ALA A 81 1.52 -14.18 -27.68
N GLU A 82 1.38 -14.19 -29.00
CA GLU A 82 2.45 -13.85 -29.95
C GLU A 82 3.78 -14.62 -29.76
N GLY A 83 3.70 -15.89 -29.33
CA GLY A 83 4.88 -16.72 -29.08
C GLY A 83 5.52 -16.56 -27.70
N ALA A 84 5.00 -15.66 -26.85
CA ALA A 84 5.45 -15.47 -25.48
C ALA A 84 4.43 -16.04 -24.47
N ILE A 85 4.95 -16.58 -23.37
CA ILE A 85 4.17 -16.99 -22.20
C ILE A 85 4.23 -15.83 -21.20
N LEU A 86 3.11 -15.15 -21.02
CA LEU A 86 2.97 -14.04 -20.08
C LEU A 86 2.52 -14.58 -18.72
N GLY A 87 3.34 -14.30 -17.70
CA GLY A 87 3.03 -14.59 -16.30
C GLY A 87 2.05 -13.58 -15.69
N PRO A 88 1.49 -13.90 -14.50
CA PRO A 88 0.49 -13.07 -13.82
C PRO A 88 1.05 -11.71 -13.38
N GLU A 89 2.36 -11.61 -13.22
CA GLU A 89 3.08 -10.38 -12.86
C GLU A 89 3.06 -9.31 -13.95
N VAL A 90 2.97 -9.71 -15.22
CA VAL A 90 2.85 -8.76 -16.35
C VAL A 90 1.40 -8.31 -16.52
N PHE A 91 0.45 -9.21 -16.25
CA PHE A 91 -0.98 -8.92 -16.39
C PHE A 91 -1.51 -8.01 -15.26
N ASN A 92 -1.10 -8.24 -14.02
CA ASN A 92 -1.59 -7.48 -12.85
C ASN A 92 -0.84 -6.17 -12.60
N LEU A 93 -0.38 -5.49 -13.67
CA LEU A 93 0.37 -4.24 -13.53
C LEU A 93 -0.59 -3.06 -13.37
N ASN A 94 -0.50 -2.36 -12.23
CA ASN A 94 -1.26 -1.13 -12.05
C ASN A 94 -0.66 0.01 -12.88
N PRO A 95 -1.48 0.89 -13.48
CA PRO A 95 -0.99 2.03 -14.25
C PRO A 95 -0.18 3.02 -13.39
N SER A 96 -0.43 3.09 -12.08
CA SER A 96 0.37 3.88 -11.14
C SER A 96 1.83 3.44 -11.09
N ASP A 97 2.08 2.13 -11.15
CA ASP A 97 3.42 1.56 -11.01
C ASP A 97 4.25 1.81 -12.26
N LEU A 98 3.59 1.85 -13.43
CA LEU A 98 4.19 2.30 -14.68
C LEU A 98 4.67 3.75 -14.56
N VAL A 99 3.79 4.66 -14.14
CA VAL A 99 4.15 6.09 -13.97
C VAL A 99 5.29 6.27 -12.97
N GLY A 100 5.29 5.50 -11.88
CA GLY A 100 6.37 5.49 -10.89
C GLY A 100 7.72 5.10 -11.49
N LYS A 101 7.77 3.98 -12.23
CA LYS A 101 8.98 3.52 -12.92
C LYS A 101 9.46 4.52 -13.97
N PHE A 102 8.55 5.06 -14.79
CA PHE A 102 8.89 6.08 -15.78
C PHE A 102 9.49 7.33 -15.12
N THR A 103 8.89 7.80 -14.03
CA THR A 103 9.39 8.97 -13.29
C THR A 103 10.76 8.71 -12.66
N GLN A 104 11.00 7.50 -12.17
CA GLN A 104 12.30 7.12 -11.63
C GLN A 104 13.38 7.14 -12.72
N HIS A 105 13.08 6.53 -13.87
CA HIS A 105 14.03 6.47 -14.98
C HIS A 105 14.31 7.86 -15.59
N THR A 106 13.32 8.73 -15.70
CA THR A 106 13.54 10.11 -16.18
C THR A 106 14.42 10.91 -15.22
N LYS A 107 14.28 10.72 -13.90
CA LYS A 107 15.19 11.31 -12.90
C LYS A 107 16.62 10.80 -13.06
N THR A 108 16.80 9.50 -13.20
CA THR A 108 18.14 8.90 -13.40
C THR A 108 18.78 9.41 -14.71
N LEU A 109 18.00 9.52 -15.78
CA LEU A 109 18.46 10.07 -17.04
C LEU A 109 18.83 11.55 -16.91
N ALA A 110 18.01 12.34 -16.21
CA ALA A 110 18.29 13.76 -15.96
C ALA A 110 19.55 13.96 -15.10
N SER A 111 19.76 13.11 -14.09
CA SER A 111 21.01 13.14 -13.28
C SER A 111 22.23 12.73 -14.09
N LEU A 112 22.09 11.76 -14.99
CA LEU A 112 23.17 11.36 -15.88
C LEU A 112 23.53 12.51 -16.83
N ALA A 113 22.52 13.12 -17.47
CA ALA A 113 22.70 14.27 -18.37
C ALA A 113 23.38 15.46 -17.67
N LEU A 114 23.04 15.71 -16.40
CA LEU A 114 23.71 16.70 -15.55
C LEU A 114 25.18 16.34 -15.30
N GLY A 115 25.49 15.09 -14.99
CA GLY A 115 26.86 14.63 -14.74
C GLY A 115 27.78 14.73 -15.96
N ILE A 116 27.25 14.45 -17.15
CA ILE A 116 28.01 14.60 -18.42
C ILE A 116 28.01 16.05 -18.97
N ASN A 117 27.41 17.00 -18.24
CA ASN A 117 27.23 18.40 -18.67
C ASN A 117 26.55 18.55 -20.04
N TYR A 118 25.65 17.63 -20.38
CA TYR A 118 24.92 17.68 -21.65
C TYR A 118 23.60 18.46 -21.47
N PRO A 119 23.41 19.59 -22.18
CA PRO A 119 22.24 20.44 -22.00
C PRO A 119 21.01 19.82 -22.68
N THR A 120 20.05 19.40 -21.87
CA THR A 120 18.72 18.93 -22.28
C THR A 120 17.66 19.79 -21.59
N ALA A 121 16.44 19.85 -22.12
CA ALA A 121 15.36 20.63 -21.52
C ALA A 121 15.13 20.33 -20.03
N ALA A 122 15.41 19.08 -19.60
CA ALA A 122 15.32 18.68 -18.21
C ALA A 122 16.57 19.02 -17.37
N SER A 123 17.78 19.03 -17.96
CA SER A 123 19.03 19.27 -17.22
C SER A 123 19.41 20.74 -17.09
N ILE A 124 19.02 21.61 -18.03
CA ILE A 124 19.32 23.06 -18.02
C ILE A 124 18.97 23.76 -16.69
N PRO A 125 17.75 23.63 -16.12
CA PRO A 125 17.44 24.31 -14.86
C PRO A 125 18.33 23.83 -13.70
N HIS A 126 18.71 22.55 -13.69
CA HIS A 126 19.58 21.99 -12.67
C HIS A 126 21.05 22.44 -12.84
N ILE A 127 21.54 22.57 -14.08
CA ILE A 127 22.89 23.10 -14.37
C ILE A 127 23.01 24.53 -13.87
N ILE A 128 22.06 25.41 -14.21
CA ILE A 128 22.08 26.83 -13.81
C ILE A 128 22.03 26.96 -12.28
N ALA A 129 21.14 26.21 -11.63
CA ALA A 129 21.01 26.23 -10.18
C ALA A 129 22.29 25.74 -9.46
N ASN A 130 22.96 24.71 -10.00
CA ASN A 130 24.21 24.22 -9.44
C ASN A 130 25.37 25.21 -9.65
N SER A 131 25.48 25.83 -10.83
CA SER A 131 26.49 26.87 -11.07
C SER A 131 26.32 28.04 -10.10
N PHE A 132 25.09 28.49 -9.84
CA PHE A 132 24.83 29.54 -8.86
C PHE A 132 25.23 29.11 -7.44
N LYS A 133 24.87 27.87 -7.03
CA LYS A 133 25.28 27.32 -5.73
C LYS A 133 26.79 27.24 -5.57
N ASN A 134 27.51 26.84 -6.61
CA ASN A 134 28.97 26.75 -6.57
C ASN A 134 29.62 28.12 -6.40
N ILE A 135 29.13 29.14 -7.11
CA ILE A 135 29.64 30.53 -6.96
C ILE A 135 29.32 31.07 -5.56
N ALA A 136 28.11 30.84 -5.07
CA ALA A 136 27.71 31.27 -3.72
C ALA A 136 28.55 30.56 -2.64
N ALA A 137 28.86 29.27 -2.81
CA ALA A 137 29.70 28.53 -1.88
C ALA A 137 31.13 29.09 -1.82
N ILE A 138 31.72 29.46 -2.97
CA ILE A 138 33.03 30.10 -3.02
C ILE A 138 33.01 31.46 -2.31
N ALA A 139 31.99 32.28 -2.56
CA ALA A 139 31.88 33.60 -1.93
C ALA A 139 31.76 33.53 -0.40
N VAL A 140 31.07 32.52 0.13
CA VAL A 140 30.96 32.29 1.59
C VAL A 140 32.28 31.80 2.18
N ASP A 141 33.04 30.98 1.46
CA ASP A 141 34.34 30.48 1.91
C ASP A 141 35.38 31.61 1.98
N GLU A 142 35.39 32.53 1.00
CA GLU A 142 36.29 33.69 1.00
C GLU A 142 36.01 34.67 2.17
N ASP A 143 34.74 34.92 2.51
CA ASP A 143 34.37 35.79 3.64
C ASP A 143 34.77 35.17 5.00
N ALA A 144 34.65 33.85 5.14
CA ALA A 144 35.10 33.13 6.32
C ALA A 144 36.63 33.13 6.47
N ASN A 145 37.38 33.09 5.37
CA ASN A 145 38.85 33.06 5.38
C ASN A 145 39.46 34.47 5.54
N LEU A 146 38.77 35.52 5.08
CA LEU A 146 39.18 36.92 5.31
C LEU A 146 39.01 37.34 6.78
N GLY A 147 38.01 36.81 7.50
CA GLY A 147 37.82 37.08 8.92
C GLY A 147 39.00 36.64 9.81
N GLY A 148 39.67 35.53 9.47
CA GLY A 148 40.83 35.04 10.23
C GLY A 148 42.15 35.78 9.96
N MET A 149 42.24 36.57 8.89
CA MET A 149 43.47 37.28 8.51
C MET A 149 43.58 38.69 9.12
N PHE A 150 42.51 39.18 9.77
CA PHE A 150 42.49 40.46 10.50
C PHE A 150 42.61 40.31 12.03
N ASP A 151 42.56 39.09 12.57
CA ASP A 151 42.76 38.84 14.01
C ASP A 151 44.25 38.62 14.39
N ASP A 152 45.16 38.48 13.41
CA ASP A 152 46.60 38.24 13.59
C ASP A 152 47.50 39.47 13.29
N PHE A 153 46.96 40.70 13.28
CA PHE A 153 47.74 41.95 13.21
C PHE A 153 47.40 42.94 14.34
#